data_AF-A0A0D3CAG9-F1
#
_entry.id   AF-A0A0D3CAG9-F1
#
_cell.length_a   1.000
_cell.length_b   1.000
_cell.length_c   1.000
_cell.angle_alpha   90.00
_cell.angle_beta   90.00
_cell.angle_gamma   90.00
#
_symmetry.space_group_name_H-M   'P 1'
#
loop_
_entity.id
_entity.type
_entity.pdbx_description
1 polymer ?
#
loop_
_entity_poly.entity_id
_entity_poly.type
_entity_poly.pdbx_seq_one_letter_code
_entity_poly.pdbx_strand_id
1 'polypeptide(L)' 'MDQDFIIEIIKVILTSQSTEVIAKAVDSAANVQPENVESVWNLRGVLNTSWHRVLLRLGHSNL' A
#
# COMPACT_ATOMS: atom_id res chain seq x y z
N MET A 1 -15.72 -18.66 -2.22
CA MET A 1 -15.48 -17.42 -2.98
C MET A 1 -14.08 -17.00 -2.60
N ASP A 2 -13.10 -17.77 -3.08
CA ASP A 2 -11.69 -17.45 -2.90
C ASP A 2 -11.37 -16.33 -3.89
N GLN A 3 -11.33 -15.10 -3.40
CA GLN A 3 -10.72 -14.02 -4.15
C GLN A 3 -9.22 -14.13 -3.87
N ASP A 4 -8.53 -14.87 -4.73
CA ASP A 4 -7.07 -14.92 -4.71
C ASP A 4 -6.54 -13.51 -5.04
N PHE A 5 -6.29 -12.72 -4.01
CA PHE A 5 -5.64 -11.42 -4.15
C PHE A 5 -4.13 -11.63 -4.26
N ILE A 6 -3.53 -11.16 -5.35
CA ILE A 6 -2.08 -11.10 -5.45
C ILE A 6 -1.65 -9.74 -4.89
N ILE A 7 -0.96 -9.75 -3.75
CA ILE A 7 -0.33 -8.56 -3.19
C ILE A 7 0.96 -8.30 -3.95
N GLU A 8 1.13 -7.06 -4.43
CA GLU A 8 2.32 -6.58 -5.10
C GLU A 8 2.95 -5.42 -4.30
N ILE A 9 4.21 -5.58 -3.92
CA ILE A 9 5.04 -4.47 -3.40
C ILE A 9 5.55 -3.70 -4.61
N ILE A 10 4.97 -2.53 -4.85
CA ILE A 10 5.25 -1.74 -6.05
C ILE A 10 6.40 -0.76 -5.91
N LYS A 11 6.74 -0.38 -4.68
CA LYS A 11 7.79 0.62 -4.46
C LYS A 11 8.47 0.45 -3.11
N VAL A 12 9.80 0.44 -3.16
CA VAL A 12 10.68 0.57 -2.01
C VAL A 12 11.61 1.75 -2.32
N ILE A 13 11.41 2.88 -1.65
CA ILE A 13 12.29 4.04 -1.78
C ILE A 13 13.25 4.03 -0.61
N LEU A 14 14.52 3.70 -0.85
CA LEU A 14 15.55 3.76 0.20
C LEU A 14 16.14 5.17 0.27
N THR A 15 16.12 5.76 1.46
CA THR A 15 16.99 6.88 1.82
C THR A 15 17.99 6.40 2.87
N SER A 16 18.97 7.24 3.24
CA SER A 16 20.01 6.86 4.21
C SER A 16 19.48 6.48 5.60
N GLN A 17 18.25 6.87 5.97
CA GLN A 17 17.69 6.61 7.30
C GLN A 17 16.21 6.19 7.30
N SER A 18 15.53 6.23 6.16
CA SER A 18 14.11 5.87 6.07
C SER A 18 13.78 5.19 4.75
N THR A 19 12.67 4.47 4.76
CA THR A 19 12.16 3.77 3.58
C THR A 19 10.64 3.87 3.50
N GLU A 20 10.11 4.24 2.34
CA GLU A 20 8.68 4.13 2.07
C GLU A 20 8.39 2.77 1.43
N VAL A 21 7.46 2.02 2.01
CA VAL A 21 6.93 0.76 1.48
C VAL A 21 5.49 1.00 1.05
N ILE A 22 5.21 0.65 -0.20
CA ILE A 22 3.87 0.80 -0.78
C ILE A 22 3.36 -0.57 -1.23
N ALA A 23 2.16 -0.93 -0.77
CA ALA A 23 1.48 -2.17 -1.15
C ALA A 23 0.21 -1.87 -1.96
N LYS A 24 0.02 -2.63 -3.03
CA LYS A 24 -1.24 -2.73 -3.78
C LYS A 24 -1.60 -4.18 -4.08
N ALA A 25 -2.83 -4.45 -4.47
CA ALA A 25 -3.24 -5.77 -4.96
C ALA A 25 -3.98 -5.70 -6.31
N VAL A 26 -3.97 -6.84 -7.01
CA VAL A 26 -4.80 -7.12 -8.18
C VAL A 26 -5.49 -8.46 -7.94
N ASP A 27 -6.80 -8.54 -8.21
CA ASP A 27 -7.57 -9.78 -8.07
C ASP A 27 -7.67 -10.57 -9.39
N SER A 28 -8.28 -11.76 -9.34
CA SER A 28 -8.49 -12.62 -10.50
C SER A 28 -9.40 -12.01 -11.57
N ALA A 29 -10.18 -10.97 -11.24
CA ALA A 29 -11.02 -10.21 -12.16
C ALA A 29 -10.32 -8.97 -12.73
N ALA A 30 -9.02 -8.82 -12.48
CA ALA A 30 -8.20 -7.67 -12.87
C ALA A 30 -8.65 -6.34 -12.26
N ASN A 31 -9.38 -6.35 -11.13
CA ASN A 31 -9.63 -5.13 -10.37
C ASN A 31 -8.35 -4.63 -9.72
N VAL A 32 -8.15 -3.31 -9.75
CA VAL A 32 -6.97 -2.64 -9.18
C VAL A 32 -7.38 -1.66 -8.10
N GLN A 33 -6.51 -1.50 -7.10
CA GLN A 33 -6.67 -0.48 -6.07
C GLN A 33 -6.31 0.92 -6.60
N PRO A 34 -7.06 1.97 -6.22
CA PRO A 34 -6.72 3.35 -6.57
C PRO A 34 -5.44 3.81 -5.85
N GLU A 35 -4.66 4.67 -6.50
CA GLU A 35 -3.41 5.17 -5.92
C GLU A 35 -3.64 6.14 -4.74
N ASN A 36 -4.67 6.98 -4.86
CA ASN A 36 -4.91 8.15 -4.01
C ASN A 36 -6.28 8.05 -3.35
N VAL A 37 -6.37 8.48 -2.08
CA VAL A 37 -7.62 8.44 -1.29
C VAL A 37 -8.67 9.38 -1.87
N GLU A 38 -8.24 10.47 -2.49
CA GLU A 38 -9.07 11.50 -3.11
C GLU A 38 -10.02 10.91 -4.16
N SER A 39 -9.61 9.84 -4.85
CA SER A 39 -10.44 9.17 -5.87
C SER A 39 -11.58 8.34 -5.29
N VAL A 40 -11.53 7.98 -4.01
CA VAL A 40 -12.53 7.12 -3.33
C VAL A 40 -13.10 7.77 -2.07
N TRP A 41 -12.81 9.05 -1.86
CA TRP A 41 -13.29 9.78 -0.70
C TRP A 41 -14.82 9.82 -0.68
N ASN A 42 -15.39 9.61 0.50
CA ASN A 42 -16.82 9.76 0.74
C ASN A 42 -17.06 10.22 2.17
N LEU A 43 -18.18 10.91 2.39
CA LEU A 43 -18.55 11.50 3.69
C LEU A 43 -18.65 10.47 4.82
N ARG A 44 -18.89 9.19 4.49
CA ARG A 44 -19.01 8.10 5.47
C ARG A 44 -17.67 7.51 5.87
N GLY A 45 -16.58 7.80 5.15
CA GLY A 45 -15.24 7.28 5.43
C GLY A 45 -15.10 5.77 5.28
N VAL A 46 -15.93 5.14 4.45
CA VAL A 46 -15.92 3.68 4.25
C VAL A 46 -15.26 3.30 2.91
N LEU A 47 -14.86 2.03 2.78
CA LEU A 47 -14.28 1.46 1.54
C LEU A 47 -13.01 2.18 1.05
N ASN A 48 -12.17 2.63 1.97
CA ASN A 48 -10.84 3.10 1.58
C ASN A 48 -9.96 1.91 1.19
N THR A 49 -9.84 1.67 -0.11
CA THR A 49 -8.99 0.65 -0.71
C THR A 49 -7.79 1.27 -1.44
N SER A 50 -7.40 2.51 -1.11
CA SER A 50 -6.21 3.13 -1.72
C SER A 50 -4.94 2.34 -1.41
N TRP A 51 -3.88 2.52 -2.20
CA TRP A 51 -2.59 1.92 -1.90
C TRP A 51 -2.15 2.27 -0.48
N HIS A 52 -1.73 1.26 0.27
CA HIS A 52 -1.27 1.46 1.63
C HIS A 52 0.21 1.84 1.60
N ARG A 53 0.57 2.92 2.31
CA ARG A 53 1.92 3.49 2.34
C ARG A 53 2.41 3.54 3.79
N VAL A 54 3.58 2.95 4.05
CA VAL A 54 4.22 2.94 5.37
C VAL A 54 5.61 3.54 5.26
N LEU A 55 5.89 4.54 6.09
CA LEU A 55 7.23 5.11 6.24
C LEU A 55 7.95 4.40 7.39
N LEU A 56 8.96 3.63 7.05
CA LEU A 56 9.84 2.95 7.99
C LEU A 56 11.06 3.82 8.31
N ARG A 57 11.48 3.84 9.56
CA ARG A 57 12.78 4.39 9.98
C ARG A 57 13.73 3.25 10.27
N LEU A 58 14.94 3.33 9.75
CA LEU A 58 15.99 2.36 10.06
C LEU A 58 16.53 2.70 11.46
N GLY A 59 16.17 1.88 12.44
CA GLY A 59 16.80 1.92 13.75
C GLY A 59 18.20 1.31 13.65
N HIS A 60 19.21 1.97 14.22
CA HIS A 60 20.50 1.33 14.43
C HIS A 60 20.34 0.24 15.49
N SER A 61 20.45 -1.03 15.12
CA SER A 61 20.62 -2.11 16.09
C SER A 61 22.08 -2.11 16.56
N ASN A 62 22.31 -1.86 17.85
CA ASN A 62 23.63 -2.03 18.49
C ASN A 62 23.95 -3.52 18.73
N LEU A 63 23.76 -4.36 17.72
CA LEU A 63 24.20 -5.76 17.73
C LEU A 63 25.61 -5.88 17.17
#